data_AF-A0A354WWH5-F1
#
_entry.id   AF-A0A354WWH5-F1
#
_cell.length_a   1.000
_cell.length_b   1.000
_cell.length_c   1.000
_cell.angle_alpha   90.00
_cell.angle_beta   90.00
_cell.angle_gamma   90.00
#
_symmetry.space_group_name_H-M   'P 1'
#
loop_
_entity.id
_entity.type
_entity.pdbx_description
1 polymer ?
#
loop_
_entity_poly.entity_id
_entity_poly.type
_entity_poly.pdbx_seq_one_letter_code
_entity_poly.pdbx_strand_id
1 'polypeptide(L)'
;MGTPLWKQLEALEKKGIDRRGFFKIMAAAGVFAGLNSQKIKAASCKAKAKIVIIGGGAAGISIASRLARMLEEPNITIIDPSDRQYYQP
;
A
#
# COMPACT_ATOMS: atom_id res chain seq x y z
N MET A 1 14.80 48.88 -25.48
CA MET A 1 15.86 47.86 -25.63
C MET A 1 15.56 46.76 -24.63
N GLY A 2 14.95 45.65 -25.09
CA GLY A 2 14.58 44.54 -24.20
C GLY A 2 15.81 43.81 -23.70
N THR A 3 15.78 43.29 -22.47
CA THR A 3 16.87 42.46 -21.96
C THR A 3 16.97 41.19 -22.82
N PRO A 4 18.19 40.81 -23.23
CA PRO A 4 18.36 39.69 -24.14
C PRO A 4 17.98 38.34 -23.49
N LEU A 5 17.48 37.41 -24.31
CA LEU A 5 16.84 36.15 -23.88
C LEU A 5 17.74 35.29 -22.97
N TRP A 6 19.04 35.26 -23.25
CA TRP A 6 20.02 34.49 -22.47
C TRP A 6 20.17 35.03 -21.03
N LYS A 7 20.05 36.35 -20.83
CA LYS A 7 20.03 36.94 -19.47
C LYS A 7 18.75 36.56 -18.71
N GLN A 8 17.65 36.33 -19.41
CA GLN A 8 16.40 35.87 -18.78
C GLN A 8 16.50 34.40 -18.37
N LEU A 9 17.15 33.57 -19.20
CA LEU A 9 17.43 32.16 -18.89
C LEU A 9 18.38 32.01 -17.69
N GLU A 10 19.48 32.76 -17.66
CA GLU A 10 20.41 32.77 -16.51
C GLU A 10 19.71 33.25 -15.22
N ALA A 11 18.81 34.22 -15.32
CA ALA A 11 18.05 34.72 -14.17
C ALA A 11 17.04 33.68 -13.65
N LEU A 12 16.43 32.90 -14.54
CA LEU A 12 15.56 31.77 -14.21
C LEU A 12 16.34 30.62 -13.56
N GLU A 13 17.51 30.28 -14.09
CA GLU A 13 18.40 29.25 -13.56
C GLU A 13 18.92 29.63 -12.16
N LYS A 14 19.36 30.89 -11.98
CA LYS A 14 19.75 31.43 -10.66
C LYS A 14 18.61 31.46 -9.65
N LYS A 15 17.35 31.57 -10.09
CA LYS A 15 16.20 31.67 -9.19
C LYS A 15 15.78 30.33 -8.60
N GLY A 16 16.15 29.21 -9.23
CA GLY A 16 15.87 27.85 -8.75
C GLY A 16 14.39 27.60 -8.39
N ILE A 17 14.08 26.40 -7.93
CA ILE A 17 12.78 26.13 -7.31
C ILE A 17 12.94 26.39 -5.82
N ASP A 18 12.31 27.45 -5.31
CA ASP A 18 12.26 27.72 -3.88
C ASP A 18 11.55 26.57 -3.14
N ARG A 19 11.91 26.32 -1.87
CA ARG A 19 11.33 25.25 -1.04
C ARG A 19 9.80 25.31 -1.02
N ARG A 20 9.22 26.52 -0.98
CA ARG A 20 7.76 26.70 -1.04
C ARG A 20 7.19 26.34 -2.40
N GLY A 21 7.92 26.63 -3.48
CA GLY A 21 7.57 26.20 -4.84
C GLY A 21 7.58 24.68 -4.94
N PHE A 22 8.61 24.03 -4.39
CA PHE A 22 8.70 22.57 -4.32
C PHE A 22 7.52 21.97 -3.53
N PHE A 23 7.19 22.49 -2.35
CA PHE A 23 6.03 22.01 -1.58
C PHE A 23 4.70 22.23 -2.30
N LYS A 24 4.52 23.31 -3.06
CA LYS A 24 3.32 23.52 -3.89
C LYS A 24 3.24 22.51 -5.04
N ILE A 25 4.37 22.23 -5.69
CA ILE A 25 4.47 21.21 -6.74
C ILE A 25 4.16 19.84 -6.14
N MET A 26 4.75 19.48 -5.00
CA MET A 26 4.49 18.22 -4.31
C MET A 26 3.05 18.10 -3.79
N ALA A 27 2.44 19.18 -3.30
CA ALA A 27 1.04 19.18 -2.90
C ALA A 27 0.11 18.98 -4.11
N ALA A 28 0.38 19.67 -5.23
CA ALA A 28 -0.38 19.49 -6.46
C ALA A 28 -0.17 18.08 -7.06
N ALA A 29 1.06 17.59 -7.11
CA ALA A 29 1.40 16.24 -7.59
C ALA A 29 0.88 15.13 -6.66
N GLY A 30 0.84 15.39 -5.34
CA GLY A 30 0.29 14.48 -4.33
C GLY A 30 -1.21 14.24 -4.53
N VAL A 31 -1.96 15.23 -5.04
CA VAL A 31 -3.35 15.03 -5.47
C VAL A 31 -3.42 14.07 -6.67
N PHE A 32 -2.52 14.20 -7.66
CA PHE A 32 -2.46 13.27 -8.80
C PHE A 32 -2.05 11.85 -8.39
N ALA A 33 -1.15 11.69 -7.43
CA ALA A 33 -0.75 10.39 -6.89
C ALA A 33 -1.86 9.75 -6.03
N GLY A 34 -2.58 10.56 -5.24
CA GLY A 34 -3.68 10.11 -4.39
C GLY A 34 -4.89 9.62 -5.17
N LEU A 35 -5.19 10.23 -6.32
CA LEU A 35 -6.25 9.78 -7.23
C LEU A 35 -5.93 8.44 -7.92
N ASN A 36 -4.65 8.05 -7.97
CA ASN A 36 -4.18 6.78 -8.53
C ASN A 36 -3.82 5.74 -7.46
N SER A 37 -4.29 5.90 -6.21
CA SER A 37 -4.32 4.81 -5.24
C SER A 37 -5.36 3.75 -5.63
N GLN A 38 -5.14 3.11 -6.78
CA GLN A 38 -5.75 1.83 -7.07
C GLN A 38 -5.21 0.87 -6.01
N LYS A 39 -6.08 0.39 -5.13
CA LYS A 39 -5.74 -0.73 -4.26
C LYS A 39 -5.30 -1.86 -5.18
N ILE A 40 -4.01 -2.16 -5.21
CA ILE A 40 -3.50 -3.34 -5.91
C ILE A 40 -4.23 -4.53 -5.31
N LYS A 41 -5.04 -5.22 -6.12
CA LYS A 41 -5.71 -6.44 -5.67
C LYS A 41 -4.62 -7.41 -5.20
N ALA A 42 -4.69 -7.81 -3.94
CA ALA A 42 -3.82 -8.85 -3.40
C ALA A 42 -3.91 -10.08 -4.30
N ALA A 43 -2.79 -10.78 -4.50
CA ALA A 43 -2.74 -11.98 -5.33
C ALA A 43 -3.84 -12.96 -4.92
N SER A 44 -4.87 -13.09 -5.77
CA SER A 44 -5.97 -14.02 -5.59
C SER A 44 -5.72 -15.26 -6.44
N CYS A 45 -5.99 -16.44 -5.90
CA CYS A 45 -5.97 -17.69 -6.64
C CYS A 45 -7.38 -18.27 -6.69
N LYS A 46 -7.71 -18.85 -7.84
CA LYS A 46 -9.02 -19.47 -8.14
C LYS A 46 -9.14 -20.91 -7.61
N ALA A 47 -8.13 -21.39 -6.87
CA ALA A 47 -8.15 -22.74 -6.33
C ALA A 47 -9.31 -22.89 -5.33
N LYS A 48 -10.08 -23.97 -5.49
CA LYS A 48 -11.19 -24.32 -4.60
C LYS A 48 -10.74 -25.48 -3.72
N ALA A 49 -10.51 -25.22 -2.44
CA ALA A 49 -10.08 -26.21 -1.46
C ALA A 49 -10.85 -26.05 -0.15
N LYS A 50 -11.08 -27.17 0.54
CA LYS A 50 -11.52 -27.19 1.94
C LYS A 50 -10.28 -27.35 2.81
N ILE A 51 -10.02 -26.41 3.70
CA ILE A 51 -8.79 -26.34 4.48
C ILE A 51 -9.12 -26.48 5.95
N VAL A 52 -8.52 -27.45 6.63
CA VAL A 52 -8.59 -27.57 8.10
C VAL A 52 -7.26 -27.16 8.70
N ILE A 53 -7.29 -26.23 9.65
CA ILE A 53 -6.14 -25.76 10.42
C ILE A 53 -6.32 -26.26 11.86
N ILE A 54 -5.37 -27.06 12.34
CA ILE A 54 -5.33 -27.53 13.73
C ILE A 54 -4.41 -26.60 14.52
N GLY A 55 -4.94 -25.98 15.57
CA GLY A 55 -4.27 -24.94 16.35
C GLY A 55 -4.66 -23.54 15.87
N GLY A 56 -5.40 -22.84 16.72
CA GLY A 56 -5.81 -21.44 16.63
C GLY A 56 -4.83 -20.48 17.30
N GLY A 57 -3.57 -20.89 17.51
CA GLY A 57 -2.45 -20.05 17.96
C GLY A 57 -2.08 -18.94 16.96
N ALA A 58 -1.07 -18.12 17.29
CA ALA A 58 -0.63 -17.01 16.45
C ALA A 58 -0.32 -17.44 15.00
N ALA A 59 0.36 -18.57 14.85
CA ALA A 59 0.66 -19.15 13.53
C ALA A 59 -0.60 -19.57 12.77
N GLY A 60 -1.52 -20.28 13.45
CA GLY A 60 -2.76 -20.77 12.83
C GLY A 60 -3.65 -19.64 12.32
N ILE A 61 -3.90 -18.63 13.17
CA ILE A 61 -4.68 -17.44 12.77
C ILE A 61 -3.96 -16.65 11.67
N SER A 62 -2.63 -16.54 11.73
CA SER A 62 -1.86 -15.83 10.70
C SER A 62 -1.99 -16.49 9.32
N ILE A 63 -1.89 -17.81 9.25
CA ILE A 63 -2.07 -18.55 8.00
C ILE A 63 -3.54 -18.51 7.55
N ALA A 64 -4.50 -18.67 8.45
CA ALA A 64 -5.92 -18.53 8.12
C ALA A 64 -6.22 -17.16 7.48
N SER A 65 -5.73 -16.08 8.08
CA SER A 65 -5.87 -14.71 7.57
C SER A 65 -5.18 -14.52 6.22
N ARG A 66 -3.99 -15.13 6.03
CA ARG A 66 -3.29 -15.10 4.74
C ARG A 66 -4.09 -15.82 3.66
N LEU A 67 -4.55 -17.03 3.92
CA LEU A 67 -5.33 -17.82 2.97
C LEU A 67 -6.68 -17.15 2.65
N ALA A 68 -7.37 -16.59 3.65
CA ALA A 68 -8.63 -15.87 3.45
C ALA A 68 -8.49 -14.66 2.51
N ARG A 69 -7.30 -14.03 2.46
CA ARG A 69 -7.01 -12.92 1.53
C ARG A 69 -6.56 -13.40 0.14
N MET A 70 -5.99 -14.61 0.07
CA MET A 70 -5.42 -15.16 -1.17
C MET A 70 -6.43 -15.99 -1.97
N LEU A 71 -7.43 -16.60 -1.34
CA LEU A 71 -8.41 -17.45 -2.04
C LEU A 71 -9.62 -16.62 -2.49
N GLU A 72 -10.11 -16.85 -3.70
CA GLU A 72 -11.36 -16.24 -4.18
C GLU A 72 -12.59 -16.77 -3.40
N GLU A 73 -12.59 -18.06 -3.07
CA GLU A 73 -13.67 -18.74 -2.33
C GLU A 73 -13.07 -19.50 -1.12
N PRO A 74 -12.69 -18.81 -0.03
CA PRO A 74 -12.07 -19.46 1.12
C PRO A 74 -13.06 -20.35 1.88
N ASN A 75 -12.73 -21.63 2.02
CA ASN A 75 -13.44 -22.58 2.89
C ASN A 75 -12.46 -23.14 3.92
N ILE A 76 -12.36 -22.47 5.07
CA ILE A 76 -11.35 -22.72 6.10
C ILE A 76 -12.05 -23.03 7.42
N THR A 77 -11.69 -24.15 8.05
CA THR A 77 -12.12 -24.53 9.40
C THR A 77 -10.90 -24.53 10.32
N ILE A 78 -10.98 -23.82 11.44
CA ILE A 78 -9.95 -23.84 12.47
C ILE A 78 -10.46 -24.68 13.63
N ILE A 79 -9.64 -25.62 14.11
CA ILE A 79 -9.93 -26.44 15.28
C ILE A 79 -8.90 -26.08 16.34
N ASP A 80 -9.35 -25.55 17.46
CA ASP A 80 -8.52 -25.29 18.64
C ASP A 80 -9.27 -25.72 19.90
N PRO A 81 -8.60 -26.37 20.87
CA PRO A 81 -9.25 -26.73 22.14
C PRO A 81 -9.50 -25.52 23.06
N SER A 82 -8.79 -24.41 22.86
CA SER A 82 -8.92 -23.19 23.64
C SER A 82 -10.06 -22.31 23.10
N ASP A 83 -10.83 -21.73 24.02
CA ASP A 83 -11.84 -20.71 23.71
C ASP A 83 -11.24 -19.32 23.55
N ARG A 84 -9.98 -19.14 23.95
CA ARG A 84 -9.28 -17.84 23.98
C ARG A 84 -7.93 -17.91 23.31
N GLN A 85 -7.60 -16.82 22.63
CA GLN A 85 -6.26 -16.56 22.15
C GLN A 85 -5.56 -15.54 23.06
N TYR A 86 -4.35 -15.88 23.50
CA TYR A 86 -3.50 -14.96 24.24
C TYR A 86 -2.41 -14.41 23.32
N TYR A 87 -2.23 -13.09 23.35
CA TYR A 87 -1.06 -12.47 22.71
C TYR A 87 0.18 -12.80 23.55
N GLN A 88 1.05 -13.66 23.01
CA GLN A 88 2.36 -13.95 23.59
C GLN A 88 3.39 -13.06 22.87
N PRO A 89 4.22 -12.29 23.60
CA PRO A 89 5.25 -11.43 23.02
C PRO A 89 6.35 -12.19 22.28
#